data_AF-A0A067RCE3-F1
#
_entry.id   AF-A0A067RCE3-F1
#
_cell.length_a   1.000
_cell.length_b   1.000
_cell.length_c   1.000
_cell.angle_alpha   90.00
_cell.angle_beta   90.00
_cell.angle_gamma   90.00
#
_symmetry.space_group_name_H-M   'P 1'
#
loop_
_entity.id
_entity.type
_entity.pdbx_description
1 polymer ?
#
loop_
_entity_poly.entity_id
_entity_poly.type
_entity_poly.pdbx_seq_one_letter_code
_entity_poly.pdbx_strand_id
1 'polypeptide(L)'
;MLFKAGFTIDDLMIQLAPPCKTILVKCIWLDNDRECSELFQTSKSVMGICCSFNYNGVKDKLRIQGEQQGGMHYAYGAGQHAGLTVILNTQQLEYFAPVRPMYGIWAMFHDPEDYPDMGLQTALVEPRQLVTVMLEAQVVESLDDVRWISVENRQCWFDDEVAVVHSSPDYSYHTCITECRMKVLQEKCGCIPFFYPLFDESSHVCTLLDTDCLKRYRRKYLLS
;
A
#
# COMPACT_ATOMS: atom_id res chain seq x y z
N MET A 1 3.91 -5.83 -28.41
CA MET A 1 2.64 -6.27 -29.03
C MET A 1 1.43 -6.04 -28.12
N LEU A 2 1.55 -6.06 -26.78
CA LEU A 2 0.44 -5.79 -25.86
C LEU A 2 0.04 -4.30 -25.74
N PHE A 3 1.02 -3.38 -25.64
CA PHE A 3 0.73 -1.93 -25.62
C PHE A 3 0.07 -1.41 -26.92
N LYS A 4 0.32 -2.09 -28.05
CA LYS A 4 -0.35 -1.79 -29.34
C LYS A 4 -1.83 -2.23 -29.35
N ALA A 5 -2.24 -3.09 -28.42
CA ALA A 5 -3.62 -3.53 -28.22
C ALA A 5 -4.34 -2.69 -27.15
N GLY A 6 -3.73 -1.62 -26.64
CA GLY A 6 -4.36 -0.68 -25.70
C GLY A 6 -4.21 -1.02 -24.22
N PHE A 7 -3.48 -2.08 -23.86
CA PHE A 7 -3.22 -2.41 -22.45
C PHE A 7 -2.20 -1.44 -21.82
N THR A 8 -2.53 -0.90 -20.65
CA THR A 8 -1.60 -0.16 -19.80
C THR A 8 -0.73 -1.12 -18.96
N ILE A 9 0.32 -0.60 -18.34
CA ILE A 9 1.12 -1.39 -17.38
C ILE A 9 0.26 -1.83 -16.20
N ASP A 10 -0.61 -0.96 -15.71
CA ASP A 10 -1.50 -1.27 -14.58
C ASP A 10 -2.46 -2.40 -14.93
N ASP A 11 -3.07 -2.39 -16.12
CA ASP A 11 -3.95 -3.47 -16.58
C ASP A 11 -3.21 -4.82 -16.58
N LEU A 12 -1.96 -4.82 -17.07
CA LEU A 12 -1.15 -6.02 -17.11
C LEU A 12 -0.80 -6.50 -15.71
N MET A 13 -0.39 -5.60 -14.81
CA MET A 13 -0.01 -5.96 -13.45
C MET A 13 -1.19 -6.45 -12.62
N ILE A 14 -2.39 -5.88 -12.83
CA ILE A 14 -3.64 -6.36 -12.20
C ILE A 14 -4.00 -7.75 -12.72
N GLN A 15 -3.88 -8.03 -14.03
CA GLN A 15 -4.19 -9.35 -14.58
C GLN A 15 -3.21 -10.44 -14.15
N LEU A 16 -1.95 -10.09 -13.92
CA LEU A 16 -0.92 -11.03 -13.47
C LEU A 16 -0.98 -11.27 -11.94
N ALA A 17 -1.59 -10.35 -11.19
CA ALA A 17 -1.74 -10.50 -9.75
C ALA A 17 -2.82 -11.54 -9.42
N PRO A 18 -2.62 -12.38 -8.38
CA PRO A 18 -3.68 -13.27 -7.92
C PRO A 18 -4.87 -12.44 -7.40
N PRO A 19 -6.10 -12.68 -7.86
CA PRO A 19 -7.27 -11.92 -7.42
C PRO A 19 -7.54 -12.07 -5.93
N CYS A 20 -7.99 -11.00 -5.27
CA CYS A 20 -8.31 -11.02 -3.84
C CYS A 20 -9.34 -12.08 -3.46
N LYS A 21 -10.32 -12.33 -4.33
CA LYS A 21 -11.33 -13.40 -4.16
C LYS A 21 -10.71 -14.81 -4.06
N THR A 22 -9.55 -15.03 -4.68
CA THR A 22 -8.87 -16.33 -4.66
C THR A 22 -7.93 -16.45 -3.46
N ILE A 23 -7.36 -15.34 -3.01
CA ILE A 23 -6.49 -15.28 -1.82
C ILE A 23 -7.31 -15.35 -0.53
N LEU A 24 -8.38 -14.55 -0.43
CA LEU A 24 -9.22 -14.40 0.76
C LEU A 24 -10.34 -15.44 0.74
N VAL A 25 -10.18 -16.52 1.53
CA VAL A 25 -11.14 -17.64 1.56
C VAL A 25 -12.29 -17.38 2.52
N LYS A 26 -11.98 -16.82 3.69
CA LYS A 26 -12.97 -16.51 4.72
C LYS A 26 -12.54 -15.27 5.49
N CYS A 27 -13.47 -14.37 5.75
CA CYS A 27 -13.26 -13.18 6.55
C CYS A 27 -14.24 -13.15 7.72
N ILE A 28 -13.72 -12.86 8.90
CA ILE A 28 -14.49 -12.71 10.12
C ILE A 28 -14.10 -11.36 10.71
N TRP A 29 -15.07 -10.50 10.93
CA TRP A 29 -14.88 -9.19 11.55
C TRP A 29 -15.78 -9.08 12.77
N LEU A 30 -15.19 -8.81 13.94
CA LEU A 30 -15.92 -8.75 15.21
C LEU A 30 -16.75 -10.02 15.47
N ASP A 31 -16.15 -11.21 15.31
CA ASP A 31 -16.78 -12.53 15.43
C ASP A 31 -17.95 -12.81 14.47
N ASN A 32 -18.19 -11.95 13.47
CA ASN A 32 -19.22 -12.15 12.47
C ASN A 32 -18.58 -12.57 11.15
N ASP A 33 -19.09 -13.65 10.56
CA ASP A 33 -18.74 -14.05 9.20
C ASP A 33 -19.19 -12.94 8.23
N ARG A 34 -18.28 -12.48 7.37
CA ARG A 34 -18.51 -11.39 6.41
C ARG A 34 -17.98 -11.78 5.04
N GLU A 35 -18.62 -11.25 4.01
CA GLU A 35 -18.10 -11.35 2.65
C GLU A 35 -16.78 -10.57 2.55
N CYS A 36 -15.70 -11.25 2.14
CA CYS A 36 -14.38 -10.62 2.07
C CYS A 36 -14.36 -9.42 1.12
N SER A 37 -15.18 -9.41 0.07
CA SER A 37 -15.31 -8.30 -0.88
C SER A 37 -16.00 -7.05 -0.30
N GLU A 38 -16.63 -7.15 0.87
CA GLU A 38 -17.15 -5.97 1.58
C GLU A 38 -16.08 -5.32 2.46
N LEU A 39 -15.10 -6.10 2.91
CA LEU A 39 -14.08 -5.67 3.87
C LEU A 39 -12.76 -5.28 3.19
N PHE A 40 -12.42 -5.96 2.10
CA PHE A 40 -11.17 -5.78 1.38
C PHE A 40 -11.38 -5.18 0.01
N GLN A 41 -10.42 -4.37 -0.41
CA GLN A 41 -10.31 -3.85 -1.77
C GLN A 41 -8.92 -4.11 -2.34
N THR A 42 -8.83 -4.23 -3.66
CA THR A 42 -7.55 -4.27 -4.36
C THR A 42 -6.86 -2.90 -4.30
N SER A 43 -5.57 -2.91 -3.96
CA SER A 43 -4.74 -1.71 -3.78
C SER A 43 -3.34 -1.92 -4.36
N LYS A 44 -2.60 -0.82 -4.53
CA LYS A 44 -1.16 -0.88 -4.83
C LYS A 44 -0.35 -0.73 -3.55
N SER A 45 0.80 -1.40 -3.52
CA SER A 45 1.85 -1.28 -2.51
C SER A 45 3.21 -1.43 -3.15
N VAL A 46 4.28 -1.15 -2.41
CA VAL A 46 5.64 -1.44 -2.88
C VAL A 46 5.90 -2.91 -3.23
N MET A 47 5.06 -3.83 -2.75
CA MET A 47 5.11 -5.26 -3.10
C MET A 47 4.31 -5.62 -4.37
N GLY A 48 3.60 -4.67 -4.97
CA GLY A 48 2.74 -4.86 -6.14
C GLY A 48 1.26 -4.68 -5.80
N ILE A 49 0.40 -5.46 -6.47
CA ILE A 49 -1.05 -5.44 -6.23
C ILE A 49 -1.37 -6.28 -5.00
N CYS A 50 -2.19 -5.74 -4.10
CA CYS A 50 -2.49 -6.31 -2.78
C CYS A 50 -3.99 -6.22 -2.47
N CYS A 51 -4.40 -6.93 -1.42
CA CYS A 51 -5.74 -6.85 -0.85
C CYS A 51 -5.66 -6.11 0.48
N SER A 52 -6.35 -4.99 0.59
CA SER A 52 -6.27 -4.12 1.76
C SER A 52 -7.61 -4.02 2.49
N PHE A 53 -7.55 -4.24 3.80
CA PHE A 53 -8.60 -3.91 4.76
C PHE A 53 -8.32 -2.51 5.33
N ASN A 54 -9.35 -1.68 5.50
CA ASN A 54 -9.22 -0.30 6.02
C ASN A 54 -8.12 0.51 5.31
N TYR A 55 -8.25 0.76 4.01
CA TYR A 55 -7.24 1.52 3.27
C TYR A 55 -7.80 2.77 2.59
N ASN A 56 -7.19 3.91 2.91
CA ASN A 56 -7.55 5.21 2.38
C ASN A 56 -6.33 6.08 2.00
N GLY A 57 -5.10 5.56 2.05
CA GLY A 57 -3.88 6.36 1.87
C GLY A 57 -3.57 6.87 0.46
N VAL A 58 -4.48 6.70 -0.51
CA VAL A 58 -4.36 7.30 -1.84
C VAL A 58 -5.69 7.88 -2.32
N LYS A 59 -5.62 9.07 -2.94
CA LYS A 59 -6.75 9.76 -3.55
C LYS A 59 -7.24 9.05 -4.81
N ASP A 60 -6.32 8.66 -5.70
CA ASP A 60 -6.64 7.90 -6.91
C ASP A 60 -6.56 6.39 -6.63
N LYS A 61 -7.68 5.85 -6.18
CA LYS A 61 -7.82 4.42 -5.87
C LYS A 61 -7.91 3.60 -7.16
N LEU A 62 -7.30 2.42 -7.18
CA LEU A 62 -7.48 1.45 -8.26
C LEU A 62 -8.97 1.15 -8.45
N ARG A 63 -9.47 1.33 -9.67
CA ARG A 63 -10.87 1.07 -10.03
C ARG A 63 -10.96 -0.22 -10.83
N ILE A 64 -11.28 -1.31 -10.17
CA ILE A 64 -11.50 -2.61 -10.82
C ILE A 64 -13.00 -2.81 -11.03
N GLN A 65 -13.42 -3.14 -12.25
CA GLN A 65 -14.83 -3.35 -12.58
C GLN A 65 -15.41 -4.51 -11.76
N GLY A 66 -16.52 -4.25 -11.08
CA GLY A 66 -17.20 -5.24 -10.23
C GLY A 66 -16.63 -5.38 -8.82
N GLU A 67 -15.62 -4.60 -8.46
CA GLU A 67 -15.06 -4.56 -7.11
C GLU A 67 -15.60 -3.34 -6.34
N GLN A 68 -15.99 -3.57 -5.10
CA GLN A 68 -16.44 -2.52 -4.18
C GLN A 68 -15.22 -1.97 -3.44
N GLN A 69 -15.21 -0.66 -3.15
CA GLN A 69 -14.22 -0.12 -2.22
C GLN A 69 -14.59 -0.52 -0.80
N GLY A 70 -13.60 -0.99 -0.06
CA GLY A 70 -13.75 -1.36 1.35
C GLY A 70 -14.04 -0.13 2.19
N GLY A 71 -14.98 -0.26 3.12
CA GLY A 71 -15.28 0.79 4.09
C GLY A 71 -14.23 0.86 5.20
N MET A 72 -14.29 1.95 5.99
CA MET A 72 -13.52 2.04 7.24
C MET A 72 -14.27 1.32 8.35
N HIS A 73 -13.57 0.40 9.02
CA HIS A 73 -14.09 -0.43 10.10
C HIS A 73 -13.30 -0.18 11.40
N TYR A 74 -14.03 0.03 12.50
CA TYR A 74 -13.44 0.34 13.80
C TYR A 74 -13.75 -0.76 14.80
N ALA A 75 -12.74 -1.21 15.53
CA ALA A 75 -12.92 -2.16 16.63
C ALA A 75 -13.44 -1.44 17.87
N TYR A 76 -14.39 -2.06 18.59
CA TYR A 76 -14.95 -1.49 19.83
C TYR A 76 -14.23 -1.98 21.09
N GLY A 77 -13.19 -2.80 20.95
CA GLY A 77 -12.43 -3.37 22.06
C GLY A 77 -11.20 -4.13 21.58
N ALA A 78 -10.48 -4.72 22.53
CA ALA A 78 -9.30 -5.53 22.27
C ALA A 78 -9.60 -7.03 22.43
N GLY A 79 -8.82 -7.86 21.76
CA GLY A 79 -8.92 -9.31 21.81
C GLY A 79 -9.24 -9.94 20.46
N GLN A 80 -9.06 -11.25 20.36
CA GLN A 80 -9.21 -12.00 19.10
C GLN A 80 -10.61 -11.86 18.50
N HIS A 81 -11.63 -11.82 19.35
CA HIS A 81 -13.04 -11.70 18.96
C HIS A 81 -13.46 -10.29 18.53
N ALA A 82 -12.65 -9.27 18.89
CA ALA A 82 -12.87 -7.88 18.53
C ALA A 82 -12.00 -7.43 17.34
N GLY A 83 -11.36 -8.38 16.65
CA GLY A 83 -10.44 -8.11 15.55
C GLY A 83 -10.91 -8.65 14.20
N LEU A 84 -9.94 -8.68 13.28
CA LEU A 84 -10.07 -9.28 11.96
C LEU A 84 -9.41 -10.66 11.96
N THR A 85 -10.16 -11.68 11.54
CA THR A 85 -9.61 -13.01 11.26
C THR A 85 -9.82 -13.32 9.78
N VAL A 86 -8.73 -13.73 9.11
CA VAL A 86 -8.75 -14.07 7.69
C VAL A 86 -8.18 -15.46 7.49
N ILE A 87 -8.88 -16.28 6.72
CA ILE A 87 -8.36 -17.55 6.22
C ILE A 87 -7.86 -17.30 4.79
N LEU A 88 -6.58 -17.59 4.57
CA LEU A 88 -5.88 -17.31 3.33
C LEU A 88 -5.61 -18.59 2.54
N ASN A 89 -5.73 -18.51 1.22
CA ASN A 89 -5.24 -19.51 0.28
C ASN A 89 -3.92 -19.05 -0.32
N THR A 90 -2.82 -19.68 0.10
CA THR A 90 -1.47 -19.33 -0.34
C THR A 90 -1.10 -19.89 -1.73
N GLN A 91 -2.01 -20.54 -2.46
CA GLN A 91 -1.83 -21.01 -3.85
C GLN A 91 -0.43 -21.59 -4.17
N GLN A 92 0.08 -22.50 -3.34
CA GLN A 92 1.49 -22.95 -3.37
C GLN A 92 1.97 -23.40 -4.75
N LEU A 93 1.10 -24.01 -5.55
CA LEU A 93 1.40 -24.55 -6.87
C LEU A 93 1.59 -23.47 -7.95
N GLU A 94 1.21 -22.23 -7.68
CA GLU A 94 1.32 -21.10 -8.60
C GLU A 94 2.62 -20.29 -8.43
N TYR A 95 3.47 -20.67 -7.47
CA TYR A 95 4.76 -20.03 -7.22
C TYR A 95 5.79 -20.52 -8.24
N PHE A 96 5.68 -20.04 -9.48
CA PHE A 96 6.65 -20.29 -10.54
C PHE A 96 7.82 -19.30 -10.43
N ALA A 97 9.03 -19.81 -10.16
CA ALA A 97 10.25 -19.02 -10.03
C ALA A 97 10.14 -17.83 -9.05
N PRO A 98 9.82 -18.09 -7.76
CA PRO A 98 9.61 -17.01 -6.81
C PRO A 98 10.91 -16.24 -6.54
N VAL A 99 10.80 -14.91 -6.38
CA VAL A 99 11.94 -14.03 -6.09
C VAL A 99 12.62 -14.41 -4.77
N ARG A 100 11.86 -14.97 -3.82
CA ARG A 100 12.38 -15.53 -2.57
C ARG A 100 12.04 -17.01 -2.46
N PRO A 101 12.92 -17.85 -1.88
CA PRO A 101 12.69 -19.29 -1.76
C PRO A 101 11.74 -19.62 -0.58
N MET A 102 10.58 -18.98 -0.55
CA MET A 102 9.57 -19.11 0.51
C MET A 102 8.17 -19.01 -0.10
N TYR A 103 7.23 -19.74 0.50
CA TYR A 103 5.84 -19.79 0.08
C TYR A 103 4.98 -19.20 1.19
N GLY A 104 4.01 -18.37 0.82
CA GLY A 104 3.16 -17.70 1.79
C GLY A 104 2.78 -16.29 1.36
N ILE A 105 1.95 -15.67 2.18
CA ILE A 105 1.41 -14.34 1.95
C ILE A 105 2.02 -13.39 2.98
N TRP A 106 2.51 -12.26 2.51
CA TRP A 106 2.99 -11.19 3.38
C TRP A 106 1.81 -10.30 3.80
N ALA A 107 1.56 -10.23 5.11
CA ALA A 107 0.70 -9.23 5.70
C ALA A 107 1.54 -8.00 6.06
N MET A 108 1.07 -6.81 5.68
CA MET A 108 1.70 -5.53 6.01
C MET A 108 0.78 -4.74 6.93
N PHE A 109 1.35 -4.08 7.93
CA PHE A 109 0.60 -3.29 8.91
C PHE A 109 1.06 -1.84 8.82
N HIS A 110 0.12 -0.94 8.64
CA HIS A 110 0.35 0.49 8.48
C HIS A 110 -0.92 1.27 8.85
N ASP A 111 -0.77 2.59 8.96
CA ASP A 111 -1.88 3.51 9.17
C ASP A 111 -2.80 3.55 7.92
N PRO A 112 -4.14 3.62 8.07
CA PRO A 112 -5.06 3.58 6.93
C PRO A 112 -4.84 4.69 5.91
N GLU A 113 -4.34 5.84 6.35
CA GLU A 113 -4.09 7.05 5.55
C GLU A 113 -2.69 7.06 4.92
N ASP A 114 -1.85 6.07 5.24
CA ASP A 114 -0.52 5.90 4.67
C ASP A 114 -0.51 4.94 3.48
N TYR A 115 0.21 5.31 2.41
CA TYR A 115 0.50 4.39 1.32
C TYR A 115 1.49 3.29 1.80
N PRO A 116 1.23 2.01 1.51
CA PRO A 116 2.08 0.91 1.97
C PRO A 116 3.43 0.84 1.23
N ASP A 117 4.37 1.65 1.71
CA ASP A 117 5.73 1.77 1.20
C ASP A 117 6.72 0.87 1.96
N MET A 118 8.02 1.08 1.75
CA MET A 118 9.09 0.34 2.40
C MET A 118 9.23 0.68 3.87
N GLY A 119 9.69 -0.30 4.65
CA GLY A 119 9.97 -0.14 6.08
C GLY A 119 8.80 -0.47 6.99
N LEU A 120 7.69 -0.97 6.43
CA LEU A 120 6.54 -1.41 7.20
C LEU A 120 6.82 -2.67 8.02
N GLN A 121 6.07 -2.81 9.11
CA GLN A 121 6.00 -4.05 9.85
C GLN A 121 5.27 -5.10 9.01
N THR A 122 5.85 -6.28 8.91
CA THR A 122 5.30 -7.37 8.11
C THR A 122 5.31 -8.69 8.86
N ALA A 123 4.36 -9.55 8.51
CA ALA A 123 4.31 -10.94 8.96
C ALA A 123 4.15 -11.85 7.74
N LEU A 124 4.96 -12.91 7.68
CA LEU A 124 4.79 -13.97 6.68
C LEU A 124 3.78 -14.99 7.20
N VAL A 125 2.71 -15.21 6.44
CA VAL A 125 1.74 -16.28 6.68
C VAL A 125 2.07 -17.44 5.76
N GLU A 126 2.77 -18.43 6.33
CA GLU A 126 3.06 -19.68 5.62
C GLU A 126 1.85 -20.61 5.61
N PRO A 127 1.79 -21.57 4.69
CA PRO A 127 0.69 -22.51 4.63
C PRO A 127 0.59 -23.37 5.89
N ARG A 128 -0.64 -23.69 6.31
CA ARG A 128 -0.93 -24.49 7.52
C ARG A 128 -0.42 -23.86 8.83
N GLN A 129 -0.15 -22.56 8.83
CA GLN A 129 0.20 -21.81 10.01
C GLN A 129 -0.95 -20.89 10.45
N LEU A 130 -1.11 -20.76 11.77
CA LEU A 130 -1.88 -19.68 12.37
C LEU A 130 -0.91 -18.60 12.83
N VAL A 131 -1.08 -17.39 12.32
CA VAL A 131 -0.31 -16.21 12.73
C VAL A 131 -1.25 -15.25 13.45
N THR A 132 -0.94 -14.92 14.70
CA THR A 132 -1.69 -13.95 15.50
C THR A 132 -0.83 -12.71 15.69
N VAL A 133 -1.34 -11.56 15.27
CA VAL A 133 -0.67 -10.26 15.40
C VAL A 133 -1.49 -9.39 16.34
N MET A 134 -0.84 -8.86 17.37
CA MET A 134 -1.43 -7.83 18.23
C MET A 134 -0.93 -6.48 17.77
N LEU A 135 -1.85 -5.57 17.47
CA LEU A 135 -1.54 -4.20 17.05
C LEU A 135 -1.69 -3.27 18.25
N GLU A 136 -0.66 -2.49 18.53
CA GLU A 136 -0.69 -1.41 19.51
C GLU A 136 -0.49 -0.08 18.75
N ALA A 137 -1.50 0.79 18.78
CA ALA A 137 -1.45 2.09 18.15
C ALA A 137 -0.98 3.14 19.15
N GLN A 138 -0.05 3.99 18.73
CA GLN A 138 0.44 5.12 19.52
C GLN A 138 0.21 6.41 18.71
N VAL A 139 -0.53 7.34 19.30
CA VAL A 139 -0.80 8.65 18.69
C VAL A 139 -0.03 9.70 19.46
N VAL A 140 0.74 10.52 18.74
CA VAL A 140 1.52 11.62 19.29
C VAL A 140 1.04 12.91 18.63
N GLU A 141 0.41 13.77 19.40
CA GLU A 141 -0.09 15.06 18.93
C GLU A 141 0.79 16.21 19.43
N SER A 142 0.98 17.21 18.57
CA SER A 142 1.69 18.43 18.94
C SER A 142 0.72 19.46 19.49
N LEU A 143 1.18 20.26 20.45
CA LEU A 143 0.42 21.42 20.93
C LEU A 143 0.39 22.52 19.86
N ASP A 144 -0.73 23.25 19.76
CA ASP A 144 -0.89 24.36 18.81
C ASP A 144 0.19 25.44 18.97
N ASP A 145 0.73 25.65 20.19
CA ASP A 145 1.80 26.62 20.44
C ASP A 145 3.12 26.28 19.71
N VAL A 146 3.30 25.04 19.25
CA VAL A 146 4.45 24.67 18.41
C VAL A 146 4.37 25.39 17.04
N ARG A 147 3.21 25.94 16.67
CA ARG A 147 3.03 26.78 15.47
C ARG A 147 3.94 28.01 15.46
N TRP A 148 4.29 28.55 16.64
CA TRP A 148 5.17 29.72 16.77
C TRP A 148 6.63 29.44 16.38
N ILE A 149 7.05 28.18 16.41
CA ILE A 149 8.39 27.76 15.96
C ILE A 149 8.34 27.61 14.44
N SER A 150 9.23 28.28 13.72
CA SER A 150 9.26 28.19 12.25
C SER A 150 9.45 26.73 11.78
N VAL A 151 8.91 26.39 10.61
CA VAL A 151 9.00 25.05 10.02
C VAL A 151 10.45 24.55 9.96
N GLU A 152 11.39 25.43 9.63
CA GLU A 152 12.82 25.12 9.56
C GLU A 152 13.42 24.77 10.92
N ASN A 153 12.82 25.20 12.03
CA ASN A 153 13.31 24.87 13.37
C ASN A 153 12.61 23.65 13.95
N ARG A 154 11.28 23.52 13.76
CA ARG A 154 10.54 22.36 14.28
C ARG A 154 10.62 21.12 13.39
N GLN A 155 11.02 21.26 12.12
CA GLN A 155 11.22 20.17 11.16
C GLN A 155 9.98 19.29 10.89
N CYS A 156 8.78 19.80 11.20
CA CYS A 156 7.50 19.15 10.92
C CYS A 156 6.47 20.18 10.46
N TRP A 157 5.42 19.68 9.82
CA TRP A 157 4.31 20.47 9.29
C TRP A 157 3.01 20.07 9.97
N PHE A 158 2.12 21.05 10.17
CA PHE A 158 0.71 20.78 10.47
C PHE A 158 -0.07 20.54 9.17
N ASP A 159 -1.22 19.86 9.27
CA ASP A 159 -2.04 19.45 8.12
C ASP A 159 -2.45 20.62 7.21
N ASP A 160 -2.66 21.79 7.80
CA ASP A 160 -3.06 23.02 7.10
C ASP A 160 -1.89 23.80 6.48
N GLU A 161 -0.65 23.46 6.81
CA GLU A 161 0.54 24.18 6.36
C GLU A 161 1.18 23.58 5.11
N VAL A 162 0.93 22.30 4.86
CA VAL A 162 1.50 21.62 3.70
C VAL A 162 0.75 22.06 2.45
N ALA A 163 1.49 22.64 1.50
CA ALA A 163 1.02 22.83 0.14
C ALA A 163 0.85 21.45 -0.53
N VAL A 164 -0.28 20.82 -0.25
CA VAL A 164 -0.89 19.64 -0.88
C VAL A 164 0.07 18.45 -1.07
N VAL A 165 0.01 17.48 -0.17
CA VAL A 165 0.33 16.09 -0.52
C VAL A 165 -0.64 15.69 -1.63
N HIS A 166 -0.12 15.44 -2.83
CA HIS A 166 -0.92 15.12 -4.02
C HIS A 166 -1.40 13.66 -4.00
N SER A 167 -0.65 12.77 -3.35
CA SER A 167 -0.95 11.33 -3.27
C SER A 167 -2.13 10.97 -2.41
N SER A 168 -2.13 11.55 -1.21
CA SER A 168 -2.83 11.04 -0.05
C SER A 168 -3.85 12.09 0.40
N PRO A 169 -4.98 11.67 0.99
CA PRO A 169 -5.88 12.60 1.68
C PRO A 169 -5.14 13.47 2.70
N ASP A 170 -4.29 12.86 3.53
CA ASP A 170 -3.74 13.48 4.74
C ASP A 170 -2.21 13.49 4.74
N TYR A 171 -1.63 14.43 5.49
CA TYR A 171 -0.19 14.54 5.66
C TYR A 171 0.30 13.61 6.76
N SER A 172 1.37 12.88 6.47
CA SER A 172 2.11 12.11 7.46
C SER A 172 3.59 12.10 7.08
N TYR A 173 4.44 11.67 8.01
CA TYR A 173 5.84 11.40 7.70
C TYR A 173 5.97 10.37 6.56
N HIS A 174 5.16 9.30 6.59
CA HIS A 174 5.22 8.23 5.61
C HIS A 174 4.77 8.69 4.23
N THR A 175 3.65 9.41 4.13
CA THR A 175 3.18 9.96 2.84
C THR A 175 4.19 10.95 2.25
N CYS A 176 4.82 11.78 3.09
CA CYS A 176 5.88 12.69 2.67
C CYS A 176 7.10 11.95 2.09
N ILE A 177 7.58 10.90 2.76
CA ILE A 177 8.72 10.11 2.28
C ILE A 177 8.39 9.37 0.99
N THR A 178 7.19 8.79 0.88
CA THR A 178 6.72 8.16 -0.36
C THR A 178 6.71 9.16 -1.52
N GLU A 179 6.13 10.35 -1.33
CA GLU A 179 6.16 11.40 -2.36
C GLU A 179 7.57 11.86 -2.73
N CYS A 180 8.43 12.00 -1.73
CA CYS A 180 9.83 12.36 -1.95
C CYS A 180 10.53 11.34 -2.86
N ARG A 181 10.35 10.03 -2.60
CA ARG A 181 10.89 8.96 -3.44
C ARG A 181 10.36 9.04 -4.87
N MET A 182 9.07 9.28 -5.02
CA MET A 182 8.43 9.37 -6.33
C MET A 182 8.91 10.59 -7.12
N LYS A 183 9.06 11.76 -6.47
CA LYS A 183 9.63 12.97 -7.08
C LYS A 183 11.07 12.72 -7.56
N VAL A 184 11.90 12.06 -6.75
CA VAL A 184 13.26 11.68 -7.16
C VAL A 184 13.24 10.76 -8.40
N LEU A 185 12.33 9.80 -8.45
CA LEU A 185 12.20 8.88 -9.59
C LEU A 185 11.76 9.61 -10.87
N GLN A 186 10.75 10.47 -10.75
CA GLN A 186 10.27 11.30 -11.83
C GLN A 186 11.36 12.24 -12.36
N GLU A 187 12.12 12.90 -11.48
CA GLU A 187 13.20 13.82 -11.89
C GLU A 187 14.40 13.12 -12.52
N LYS A 188 14.75 11.91 -12.06
CA LYS A 188 15.98 11.22 -12.51
C LYS A 188 15.76 10.27 -13.67
N CYS A 189 14.61 9.63 -13.73
CA CYS A 189 14.28 8.64 -14.75
C CYS A 189 13.12 9.07 -15.65
N GLY A 190 12.42 10.16 -15.33
CA GLY A 190 11.28 10.65 -16.12
C GLY A 190 9.98 9.89 -15.87
N CYS A 191 10.00 8.80 -15.10
CA CYS A 191 8.88 7.89 -14.91
C CYS A 191 8.71 7.49 -13.43
N ILE A 192 7.52 7.01 -13.10
CA ILE A 192 7.17 6.49 -11.77
C ILE A 192 6.89 4.97 -11.88
N PRO A 193 7.48 4.12 -11.02
CA PRO A 193 7.17 2.69 -11.02
C PRO A 193 5.68 2.41 -10.82
N PHE A 194 5.17 1.39 -11.52
CA PHE A 194 3.73 1.04 -11.57
C PHE A 194 3.07 0.85 -10.19
N PHE A 195 3.87 0.43 -9.21
CA PHE A 195 3.37 0.13 -7.89
C PHE A 195 3.04 1.37 -7.08
N TYR A 196 3.62 2.53 -7.40
CA TYR A 196 3.19 3.77 -6.78
C TYR A 196 1.88 4.30 -7.41
N PRO A 197 1.09 5.11 -6.66
CA PRO A 197 0.02 5.92 -7.24
C PRO A 197 0.55 6.92 -8.28
N LEU A 198 -0.32 7.46 -9.14
CA LEU A 198 0.03 8.55 -10.06
C LEU A 198 -0.54 9.87 -9.51
N PHE A 199 0.21 10.98 -9.62
CA PHE A 199 -0.18 12.28 -9.05
C PHE A 199 -0.51 13.35 -10.08
N ASP A 200 -0.05 13.17 -11.31
CA ASP A 200 -0.21 14.11 -12.39
C ASP A 200 -0.43 13.32 -13.67
N GLU A 201 -1.36 13.76 -14.52
CA GLU A 201 -1.58 13.20 -15.86
C GLU A 201 -0.31 13.27 -16.72
N SER A 202 0.63 14.17 -16.38
CA SER A 202 1.94 14.27 -17.03
C SER A 202 2.93 13.15 -16.62
N SER A 203 2.68 12.48 -15.49
CA SER A 203 3.54 11.40 -14.99
C SER A 203 3.19 10.09 -15.68
N HIS A 204 4.20 9.39 -16.22
CA HIS A 204 4.01 8.11 -16.87
C HIS A 204 4.60 6.96 -16.07
N VAL A 205 3.98 5.80 -16.22
CA VAL A 205 4.42 4.56 -15.57
C VAL A 205 5.71 4.06 -16.23
N CYS A 206 6.72 3.73 -15.41
CA CYS A 206 7.97 3.14 -15.89
C CYS A 206 7.73 1.82 -16.63
N THR A 207 8.48 1.62 -17.70
CA THR A 207 8.50 0.40 -18.50
C THR A 207 9.76 -0.42 -18.25
N LEU A 208 9.88 -1.56 -18.93
CA LEU A 208 11.10 -2.38 -18.88
C LEU A 208 12.34 -1.63 -19.43
N LEU A 209 12.16 -0.63 -20.29
CA LEU A 209 13.26 0.18 -20.84
C LEU A 209 13.91 1.08 -19.79
N ASP A 210 13.16 1.43 -18.74
CA ASP A 210 13.61 2.35 -17.69
C ASP A 210 14.37 1.62 -16.56
N THR A 211 14.44 0.29 -16.62
CA THR A 211 15.01 -0.55 -15.56
C THR A 211 16.48 -0.24 -15.26
N ASP A 212 17.27 0.14 -16.26
CA ASP A 212 18.67 0.52 -16.06
C ASP A 212 18.79 1.85 -15.28
N CYS A 213 17.89 2.81 -15.54
CA CYS A 213 17.84 4.05 -14.76
C CYS A 213 17.42 3.78 -13.31
N LEU A 214 16.36 2.99 -13.12
CA LEU A 214 15.87 2.60 -11.80
C LEU A 214 16.94 1.88 -10.97
N LYS A 215 17.74 1.00 -11.60
CA LYS A 215 18.88 0.34 -10.96
C LYS A 215 20.00 1.32 -10.59
N ARG A 216 20.33 2.25 -11.48
CA ARG A 216 21.38 3.27 -11.26
C ARG A 216 21.09 4.15 -10.07
N TYR A 217 19.84 4.57 -9.89
CA TYR A 217 19.42 5.45 -8.79
C TYR A 217 18.81 4.72 -7.61
N ARG A 218 18.87 3.38 -7.59
CA ARG A 218 18.33 2.52 -6.53
C ARG A 218 18.67 3.00 -5.12
N ARG A 219 19.91 3.38 -4.87
CA ARG A 219 20.31 3.87 -3.53
C ARG A 219 19.65 5.19 -3.12
N LYS A 220 19.28 6.07 -4.07
CA LYS A 220 18.74 7.40 -3.78
C LYS A 220 17.28 7.40 -3.33
N TYR A 221 16.49 6.39 -3.73
CA TYR A 221 15.09 6.26 -3.31
C TYR A 221 14.86 5.11 -2.33
N LEU A 222 15.87 4.25 -2.06
CA LEU A 222 15.79 3.18 -1.04
C LEU A 222 16.45 3.56 0.30
N LEU A 223 17.27 4.60 0.36
CA LEU A 223 17.93 5.04 1.59
C LEU A 223 17.29 6.34 2.09
N SER A 224 16.41 6.19 3.07
CA SER A 224 15.89 7.24 3.94
C SER A 224 15.63 6.60 5.28
#